data_AF-A0A1W6SQT7-F1
#
_entry.id   AF-A0A1W6SQT7-F1
#
_cell.length_a   1.000
_cell.length_b   1.000
_cell.length_c   1.000
_cell.angle_alpha   90.00
_cell.angle_beta   90.00
_cell.angle_gamma   90.00
#
_symmetry.space_group_name_H-M   'P 1'
#
loop_
_entity.id
_entity.type
_entity.pdbx_description
1 polymer ?
#
loop_
_entity_poly.entity_id
_entity_poly.type
_entity_poly.pdbx_seq_one_letter_code
_entity_poly.pdbx_strand_id
1 'polypeptide(L)'
;MNIPFSVMLHWGLVLASIPAPILAGQIIQPASADPAPAAFSIQSEVAVPDERFSPKQKPMLEKDERTVVAGVSGSATSADPIPAKGIVLHVDQAKATVKIDHDPIPALDWPRMTMPFRLKERGLANHVKEGDAVEFFLEKSGSDYVIVKFRKQAPVKGDSH
;
A
#
# COMPACT_ATOMS: atom_id res chain seq x y z
N MET A 1 24.97 41.74 19.22
CA MET A 1 24.84 41.39 17.79
C MET A 1 24.00 40.12 17.69
N ASN A 2 22.72 40.21 17.28
CA ASN A 2 22.24 40.12 15.88
C ASN A 2 22.33 38.66 15.36
N ILE A 3 21.28 37.92 14.97
CA ILE A 3 19.86 38.18 14.60
C ILE A 3 19.10 36.83 14.69
N PRO A 4 17.84 36.73 15.17
CA PRO A 4 17.00 35.54 15.02
C PRO A 4 16.27 35.52 13.67
N PHE A 5 16.37 34.43 12.91
CA PHE A 5 15.63 34.23 11.66
C PHE A 5 14.13 34.03 11.93
N SER A 6 13.40 35.13 11.79
CA SER A 6 11.97 35.17 11.56
C SER A 6 11.70 34.78 10.10
N VAL A 7 11.00 33.67 9.85
CA VAL A 7 10.28 33.41 8.60
C VAL A 7 8.86 33.06 8.97
N MET A 8 8.01 34.08 8.88
CA MET A 8 6.58 34.03 8.96
C MET A 8 6.08 34.87 7.79
N LEU A 9 5.54 34.26 6.72
CA LEU A 9 4.54 34.90 5.87
C LEU A 9 3.86 33.92 4.90
N HIS A 10 2.60 33.65 5.23
CA HIS A 10 1.42 33.62 4.35
C HIS A 10 1.56 33.03 2.93
N TRP A 11 0.96 31.86 2.71
CA TRP A 11 0.31 31.57 1.43
C TRP A 11 -1.17 31.93 1.52
N GLY A 12 -1.45 33.14 1.07
CA GLY A 12 -2.80 33.65 0.83
C GLY A 12 -3.40 32.99 -0.42
N LEU A 13 -4.59 32.47 -0.22
CA LEU A 13 -5.62 32.08 -1.17
C LEU A 13 -5.81 33.13 -2.30
N VAL A 14 -5.76 32.71 -3.56
CA VAL A 14 -6.42 33.43 -4.66
C VAL A 14 -7.51 32.52 -5.23
N LEU A 15 -8.74 32.84 -4.83
CA LEU A 15 -9.96 32.43 -5.48
C LEU A 15 -10.08 33.20 -6.81
N ALA A 16 -10.49 32.49 -7.86
CA ALA A 16 -11.58 32.85 -8.78
C ALA A 16 -11.27 32.63 -10.27
N SER A 17 -12.20 31.92 -10.89
CA SER A 17 -12.83 32.29 -12.17
C SER A 17 -12.02 32.10 -13.44
N ILE A 18 -12.30 31.01 -14.17
CA ILE A 18 -12.60 31.10 -15.61
C ILE A 18 -13.75 30.11 -15.98
N PRO A 19 -14.84 30.56 -16.62
CA PRO A 19 -16.01 29.78 -17.01
C PRO A 19 -15.88 29.07 -18.38
N ALA A 20 -16.68 28.02 -18.57
CA ALA A 20 -17.00 27.43 -19.88
C ALA A 20 -18.15 28.19 -20.58
N PRO A 21 -18.20 28.23 -21.93
CA PRO A 21 -19.35 27.66 -22.68
C PRO A 21 -18.94 27.00 -24.02
N ILE A 22 -19.43 25.79 -24.37
CA ILE A 22 -20.63 25.45 -25.16
C ILE A 22 -20.72 26.09 -26.57
N LEU A 23 -20.57 25.25 -27.61
CA LEU A 23 -21.15 25.40 -28.95
C LEU A 23 -21.42 23.97 -29.49
N ALA A 24 -22.63 23.43 -29.33
CA ALA A 24 -23.81 23.53 -30.20
C ALA A 24 -23.65 22.87 -31.59
N GLY A 25 -24.51 21.88 -31.85
CA GLY A 25 -24.69 21.16 -33.13
C GLY A 25 -24.08 19.75 -33.09
N GLN A 26 -24.76 18.65 -33.41
CA GLN A 26 -25.90 18.47 -34.29
C GLN A 26 -26.33 16.98 -34.20
N ILE A 27 -27.65 16.69 -34.31
CA ILE A 27 -28.24 15.43 -34.84
C ILE A 27 -28.24 14.23 -33.85
N ILE A 28 -29.31 13.94 -33.10
CA ILE A 28 -30.61 13.33 -33.49
C ILE A 28 -30.47 12.25 -34.57
N GLN A 29 -30.47 10.95 -34.19
CA GLN A 29 -31.49 10.03 -34.70
C GLN A 29 -31.49 8.66 -33.97
N PRO A 30 -32.69 8.15 -33.63
CA PRO A 30 -32.93 6.81 -33.10
C PRO A 30 -33.35 5.83 -34.21
N ALA A 31 -33.02 4.54 -34.07
CA ALA A 31 -33.69 3.49 -34.84
C ALA A 31 -33.62 2.14 -34.11
N SER A 32 -34.77 1.71 -33.61
CA SER A 32 -35.09 0.31 -33.31
C SER A 32 -35.13 -0.49 -34.62
N ALA A 33 -34.65 -1.75 -34.59
CA ALA A 33 -35.33 -2.92 -35.18
C ALA A 33 -34.43 -4.18 -35.07
N ASP A 34 -34.82 -5.09 -34.19
CA ASP A 34 -34.70 -6.56 -34.31
C ASP A 34 -35.59 -7.06 -35.50
N PRO A 35 -35.53 -8.30 -36.09
CA PRO A 35 -35.25 -9.59 -35.43
C PRO A 35 -34.63 -10.80 -36.21
N ALA A 36 -33.96 -11.69 -35.44
CA ALA A 36 -33.92 -13.19 -35.45
C ALA A 36 -33.74 -14.02 -36.77
N PRO A 37 -33.77 -15.39 -36.81
CA PRO A 37 -33.51 -16.47 -35.81
C PRO A 37 -32.64 -17.67 -36.34
N ALA A 38 -32.06 -18.48 -35.43
CA ALA A 38 -31.87 -19.94 -35.58
C ALA A 38 -31.44 -20.53 -34.21
N ALA A 39 -32.35 -21.12 -33.41
CA ALA A 39 -32.68 -22.55 -33.38
C ALA A 39 -31.44 -23.44 -33.14
N PHE A 40 -31.28 -24.17 -32.03
CA PHE A 40 -32.06 -25.36 -31.66
C PHE A 40 -31.74 -25.75 -30.18
N SER A 41 -32.74 -25.80 -29.29
CA SER A 41 -33.30 -26.99 -28.59
C SER A 41 -32.26 -27.99 -28.04
N ILE A 42 -32.28 -28.35 -26.74
CA ILE A 42 -33.18 -29.30 -26.05
C ILE A 42 -33.13 -28.98 -24.54
N GLN A 43 -34.20 -28.54 -23.85
CA GLN A 43 -35.38 -29.24 -23.29
C GLN A 43 -35.12 -30.10 -22.03
N SER A 44 -35.61 -29.62 -20.89
CA SER A 44 -36.39 -30.33 -19.84
C SER A 44 -36.32 -29.47 -18.55
N GLU A 45 -37.32 -28.63 -18.23
CA GLU A 45 -38.62 -28.98 -17.60
C GLU A 45 -38.39 -29.85 -16.35
N VAL A 46 -38.90 -29.62 -15.15
CA VAL A 46 -40.08 -28.93 -14.59
C VAL A 46 -39.73 -28.93 -13.07
N ALA A 47 -39.95 -27.93 -12.23
CA ALA A 47 -41.23 -27.51 -11.69
C ALA A 47 -40.87 -26.68 -10.44
N VAL A 48 -41.48 -25.52 -10.30
CA VAL A 48 -41.65 -24.90 -8.97
C VAL A 48 -42.87 -25.60 -8.35
N PRO A 49 -42.80 -25.97 -7.07
CA PRO A 49 -43.80 -25.39 -6.19
C PRO A 49 -43.22 -24.89 -4.86
N ASP A 50 -43.75 -23.73 -4.49
CA ASP A 50 -44.07 -23.27 -3.14
C ASP A 50 -43.93 -24.34 -2.04
N GLU A 51 -43.04 -24.11 -1.07
CA GLU A 51 -43.24 -24.56 0.31
C GLU A 51 -42.55 -23.58 1.27
N ARG A 52 -43.39 -22.76 1.92
CA ARG A 52 -43.22 -22.43 3.34
C ARG A 52 -42.76 -23.69 4.05
N PHE A 53 -41.58 -23.70 4.69
CA PHE A 53 -41.38 -24.32 6.01
C PHE A 53 -39.97 -24.00 6.51
N SER A 54 -39.94 -23.37 7.68
CA SER A 54 -38.76 -23.01 8.45
C SER A 54 -37.80 -24.18 8.70
N PRO A 55 -36.48 -23.93 8.68
CA PRO A 55 -35.55 -24.65 9.53
C PRO A 55 -35.17 -23.77 10.73
N LYS A 56 -35.71 -24.16 11.87
CA LYS A 56 -35.34 -23.72 13.20
C LYS A 56 -33.91 -24.19 13.51
N GLN A 57 -32.90 -23.31 13.45
CA GLN A 57 -31.60 -23.60 14.07
C GLN A 57 -30.94 -22.34 14.66
N LYS A 58 -31.25 -22.17 15.93
CA LYS A 58 -30.49 -21.52 17.00
C LYS A 58 -29.03 -22.00 17.03
N PRO A 59 -28.05 -21.08 17.06
CA PRO A 59 -26.93 -21.19 17.97
C PRO A 59 -27.09 -20.13 19.05
N MET A 60 -27.29 -20.64 20.26
CA MET A 60 -27.12 -19.90 21.50
C MET A 60 -25.60 -19.74 21.67
N LEU A 61 -25.09 -18.53 21.63
CA LEU A 61 -23.92 -18.15 22.42
C LEU A 61 -23.98 -16.65 22.68
N GLU A 62 -24.75 -16.34 23.70
CA GLU A 62 -24.45 -15.27 24.63
C GLU A 62 -23.00 -15.42 25.08
N LYS A 63 -22.18 -14.41 24.76
CA LYS A 63 -21.13 -13.98 25.67
C LYS A 63 -21.11 -12.47 25.65
N ASP A 64 -21.57 -11.97 26.78
CA ASP A 64 -21.67 -10.62 27.26
C ASP A 64 -20.53 -9.65 26.89
N GLU A 65 -20.85 -8.40 27.22
CA GLU A 65 -19.96 -7.41 27.84
C GLU A 65 -18.94 -6.66 26.97
N ARG A 66 -19.45 -5.56 26.42
CA ARG A 66 -18.80 -4.25 26.34
C ARG A 66 -18.02 -3.96 27.64
N THR A 67 -16.71 -4.25 27.64
CA THR A 67 -15.76 -3.62 28.55
C THR A 67 -14.80 -2.79 27.72
N VAL A 68 -14.93 -1.48 27.91
CA VAL A 68 -13.95 -0.47 27.51
C VAL A 68 -12.74 -0.68 28.43
N VAL A 69 -11.66 -1.27 27.93
CA VAL A 69 -10.34 -1.14 28.58
C VAL A 69 -9.48 -0.22 27.75
N ALA A 70 -9.11 0.88 28.39
CA ALA A 70 -8.08 1.80 27.97
C ALA A 70 -6.77 1.06 27.69
N GLY A 71 -6.07 1.56 26.66
CA GLY A 71 -4.61 1.51 26.52
C GLY A 71 -3.90 0.29 27.08
N VAL A 72 -3.87 -0.80 26.32
CA VAL A 72 -2.62 -1.55 26.24
C VAL A 72 -1.86 -0.96 25.05
N SER A 73 -0.92 -0.06 25.38
CA SER A 73 0.24 0.20 24.53
C SER A 73 0.65 -1.11 23.92
N GLY A 74 0.58 -1.22 22.59
CA GLY A 74 1.09 -2.37 21.87
C GLY A 74 2.49 -2.63 22.36
N SER A 75 2.64 -3.67 23.18
CA SER A 75 3.94 -4.21 23.51
C SER A 75 4.43 -4.78 22.19
N ALA A 76 5.14 -3.95 21.43
CA ALA A 76 5.93 -4.41 20.32
C ALA A 76 6.98 -5.33 20.96
N THR A 77 6.66 -6.62 21.04
CA THR A 77 7.68 -7.65 21.10
C THR A 77 8.60 -7.31 19.96
N SER A 78 9.75 -6.73 20.31
CA SER A 78 10.75 -6.27 19.36
C SER A 78 11.32 -7.53 18.75
N ALA A 79 10.67 -8.00 17.68
CA ALA A 79 11.22 -9.04 16.85
C ALA A 79 12.56 -8.52 16.33
N ASP A 80 13.58 -9.37 16.40
CA ASP A 80 14.89 -9.00 15.91
C ASP A 80 14.78 -8.50 14.45
N PRO A 81 15.37 -7.34 14.14
CA PRO A 81 15.29 -6.82 12.80
C PRO A 81 15.92 -7.79 11.79
N ILE A 82 15.22 -8.02 10.69
CA ILE A 82 15.63 -8.95 9.65
C ILE A 82 16.68 -8.26 8.77
N PRO A 83 17.92 -8.77 8.70
CA PRO A 83 18.95 -8.20 7.85
C PRO A 83 18.67 -8.52 6.38
N ALA A 84 18.86 -7.54 5.52
CA ALA A 84 18.76 -7.64 4.08
C ALA A 84 19.86 -6.81 3.42
N LYS A 85 20.21 -7.15 2.19
CA LYS A 85 21.23 -6.46 1.40
C LYS A 85 20.63 -5.96 0.10
N GLY A 86 21.17 -4.90 -0.45
CA GLY A 86 20.71 -4.39 -1.73
C GLY A 86 21.39 -3.11 -2.17
N ILE A 87 20.98 -2.66 -3.35
CA ILE A 87 21.44 -1.43 -3.97
C ILE A 87 20.30 -0.40 -3.94
N VAL A 88 20.58 0.77 -3.38
CA VAL A 88 19.62 1.88 -3.35
C VAL A 88 19.46 2.43 -4.76
N LEU A 89 18.24 2.40 -5.29
CA LEU A 89 17.94 2.93 -6.63
C LEU A 89 17.40 4.35 -6.57
N HIS A 90 16.60 4.68 -5.56
CA HIS A 90 15.99 6.01 -5.41
C HIS A 90 15.67 6.32 -3.94
N VAL A 91 15.83 7.57 -3.52
CA VAL A 91 15.51 8.04 -2.15
C VAL A 91 14.48 9.17 -2.22
N ASP A 92 13.27 8.92 -1.70
CA ASP A 92 12.23 9.93 -1.53
C ASP A 92 12.16 10.37 -0.06
N GLN A 93 12.90 11.44 0.25
CA GLN A 93 12.94 12.03 1.59
C GLN A 93 11.58 12.63 2.00
N ALA A 94 10.82 13.16 1.04
CA ALA A 94 9.51 13.75 1.29
C ALA A 94 8.51 12.68 1.72
N LYS A 95 8.58 11.47 1.18
CA LYS A 95 7.71 10.34 1.53
C LYS A 95 8.34 9.35 2.51
N ALA A 96 9.55 9.62 3.01
CA ALA A 96 10.29 8.70 3.88
C ALA A 96 10.39 7.28 3.28
N THR A 97 10.62 7.18 1.98
CA THR A 97 10.58 5.92 1.23
C THR A 97 11.85 5.77 0.41
N VAL A 98 12.39 4.55 0.33
CA VAL A 98 13.59 4.24 -0.45
C VAL A 98 13.29 3.07 -1.35
N LYS A 99 13.57 3.19 -2.65
CA LYS A 99 13.48 2.10 -3.61
C LYS A 99 14.82 1.37 -3.64
N ILE A 100 14.80 0.08 -3.34
CA ILE A 100 16.00 -0.75 -3.24
C ILE A 100 15.82 -1.97 -4.15
N ASP A 101 16.83 -2.29 -4.95
CA ASP A 101 16.99 -3.62 -5.54
C ASP A 101 17.63 -4.50 -4.46
N HIS A 102 16.82 -5.27 -3.76
CA HIS A 102 17.30 -6.09 -2.65
C HIS A 102 17.66 -7.49 -3.12
N ASP A 103 18.72 -8.03 -2.55
CA ASP A 103 19.09 -9.44 -2.66
C ASP A 103 18.02 -10.35 -2.04
N PRO A 104 18.05 -11.68 -2.31
CA PRO A 104 17.12 -12.60 -1.70
C PRO A 104 17.13 -12.49 -0.17
N ILE A 105 15.94 -12.51 0.44
CA ILE A 105 15.75 -12.46 1.90
C ILE A 105 15.10 -13.78 2.33
N PRO A 106 15.90 -14.82 2.67
CA PRO A 106 15.37 -16.15 3.00
C PRO A 106 14.44 -16.15 4.22
N ALA A 107 14.66 -15.23 5.17
CA ALA A 107 13.82 -15.10 6.36
C ALA A 107 12.37 -14.71 6.04
N LEU A 108 12.12 -14.14 4.85
CA LEU A 108 10.81 -13.71 4.37
C LEU A 108 10.34 -14.51 3.15
N ASP A 109 11.13 -15.48 2.67
CA ASP A 109 10.90 -16.18 1.40
C ASP A 109 10.79 -15.25 0.18
N TRP A 110 11.51 -14.11 0.22
CA TRP A 110 11.49 -13.12 -0.84
C TRP A 110 12.66 -13.31 -1.81
N PRO A 111 12.41 -13.43 -3.13
CA PRO A 111 13.48 -13.47 -4.12
C PRO A 111 14.15 -12.10 -4.26
N ARG A 112 15.23 -12.02 -5.04
CA ARG A 112 15.80 -10.73 -5.45
C ARG A 112 14.74 -9.94 -6.21
N MET A 113 14.39 -8.76 -5.71
CA MET A 113 13.43 -7.88 -6.39
C MET A 113 13.67 -6.41 -6.04
N THR A 114 13.12 -5.55 -6.88
CA THR A 114 13.14 -4.10 -6.67
C THR A 114 11.80 -3.64 -6.12
N MET A 115 11.79 -3.06 -4.92
CA MET A 115 10.57 -2.51 -4.33
C MET A 115 10.83 -1.28 -3.44
N PRO A 116 9.82 -0.40 -3.24
CA PRO A 116 9.91 0.70 -2.30
C PRO A 116 9.67 0.22 -0.86
N PHE A 117 10.57 0.61 0.04
CA PHE A 117 10.46 0.39 1.48
C PHE A 117 10.24 1.71 2.21
N ARG A 118 9.33 1.71 3.18
CA ARG A 118 9.17 2.85 4.08
C ARG A 118 10.25 2.83 5.15
N LEU A 119 10.72 4.01 5.52
CA LEU A 119 11.66 4.20 6.63
C LEU A 119 10.87 4.39 7.92
N LYS A 120 11.29 3.73 9.00
CA LYS A 120 10.77 3.97 10.35
C LYS A 120 10.96 5.43 10.76
N GLU A 121 12.13 5.97 10.43
CA GLU A 121 12.52 7.35 10.70
C GLU A 121 12.95 8.05 9.42
N ARG A 122 12.43 9.26 9.19
CA ARG A 122 12.83 10.10 8.05
C ARG A 122 14.33 10.40 8.01
N GLY A 123 14.98 10.49 9.18
CA GLY A 123 16.41 10.74 9.31
C GLY A 123 17.28 9.71 8.59
N LEU A 124 16.82 8.45 8.52
CA LEU A 124 17.55 7.33 7.89
C LEU A 124 17.86 7.59 6.40
N ALA A 125 17.03 8.38 5.71
CA ALA A 125 17.25 8.71 4.30
C ALA A 125 18.54 9.52 4.07
N ASN A 126 19.07 10.20 5.09
CA ASN A 126 20.31 10.98 4.97
C ASN A 126 21.58 10.10 5.04
N HIS A 127 21.44 8.84 5.44
CA HIS A 127 22.57 7.91 5.58
C HIS A 127 22.87 7.14 4.31
N VAL A 128 21.99 7.24 3.30
CA VAL A 128 22.06 6.49 2.05
C VAL A 128 21.81 7.43 0.87
N LYS A 129 22.32 7.03 -0.29
CA LYS A 129 22.15 7.74 -1.57
C LYS A 129 21.89 6.73 -2.67
N GLU A 130 21.45 7.21 -3.82
CA GLU A 130 21.29 6.39 -5.01
C GLU A 130 22.63 5.77 -5.44
N GLY A 131 22.60 4.51 -5.85
CA GLY A 131 23.76 3.70 -6.21
C GLY A 131 24.53 3.08 -5.03
N ASP A 132 24.13 3.33 -3.78
CA ASP A 132 24.85 2.80 -2.61
C ASP A 132 24.50 1.32 -2.35
N ALA A 133 25.53 0.51 -2.08
CA ALA A 133 25.36 -0.87 -1.64
C ALA A 133 25.26 -0.89 -0.11
N VAL A 134 24.10 -1.30 0.40
CA VAL A 134 23.76 -1.18 1.82
C VAL A 134 23.26 -2.51 2.38
N GLU A 135 23.58 -2.75 3.64
CA GLU A 135 22.86 -3.71 4.46
C GLU A 135 21.80 -2.92 5.23
N PHE A 136 20.54 -3.33 5.15
CA PHE A 136 19.43 -2.68 5.81
C PHE A 136 18.66 -3.70 6.65
N PHE A 137 17.94 -3.18 7.63
CA PHE A 137 17.28 -3.99 8.65
C PHE A 137 15.79 -3.71 8.63
N LEU A 138 15.00 -4.76 8.42
CA LEU A 138 13.54 -4.70 8.32
C LEU A 138 12.89 -5.08 9.64
N GLU A 139 11.88 -4.32 10.04
CA GLU A 139 11.00 -4.62 11.17
C GLU A 139 9.56 -4.74 10.65
N LYS A 140 8.80 -5.71 11.16
CA LYS A 140 7.40 -5.87 10.81
C LYS A 140 6.58 -4.74 11.42
N SER A 141 5.82 -4.03 10.60
CA SER A 141 4.92 -2.95 10.99
C SER A 141 3.52 -3.24 10.44
N GLY A 142 2.68 -3.87 11.27
CA GLY A 142 1.36 -4.33 10.85
C GLY A 142 1.46 -5.43 9.78
N SER A 143 0.96 -5.15 8.58
CA SER A 143 1.03 -6.01 7.39
C SER A 143 2.31 -5.84 6.58
N ASP A 144 3.09 -4.78 6.84
CA ASP A 144 4.19 -4.34 5.99
C ASP A 144 5.54 -4.45 6.72
N TYR A 145 6.63 -4.19 5.99
CA TYR A 145 7.97 -4.11 6.55
C TYR A 145 8.55 -2.71 6.37
N VAL A 146 9.20 -2.20 7.41
CA VAL A 146 9.84 -0.88 7.41
C VAL A 146 11.32 -1.01 7.71
N ILE A 147 12.13 -0.16 7.11
CA ILE A 147 13.56 -0.10 7.39
C ILE A 147 13.77 0.68 8.68
N VAL A 148 14.39 0.04 9.67
CA VAL A 148 14.72 0.64 10.96
C VAL A 148 16.18 1.06 11.07
N LYS A 149 17.06 0.50 10.22
CA LYS A 149 18.50 0.78 10.27
C LYS A 149 19.17 0.51 8.93
N PHE A 150 20.18 1.33 8.63
CA PHE A 150 21.16 1.07 7.57
C PHE A 150 22.54 0.79 8.17
N ARG A 151 23.29 -0.10 7.54
CA ARG A 151 24.71 -0.32 7.73
C ARG A 151 25.38 -0.20 6.36
N LYS A 152 26.40 0.65 6.27
CA LYS A 152 27.25 0.72 5.06
C LYS A 152 27.93 -0.61 4.88
N GLN A 153 27.83 -1.18 3.68
CA GLN A 153 28.66 -2.32 3.35
C GLN A 153 30.09 -1.80 3.18
N ALA A 154 31.02 -2.36 3.94
CA ALA A 154 32.42 -2.20 3.60
C ALA A 154 32.63 -2.80 2.21
N PRO A 155 33.51 -2.20 1.37
CA PRO A 155 33.92 -2.88 0.15
C PRO A 155 34.41 -4.27 0.55
N VAL A 156 33.80 -5.30 -0.05
CA VAL A 156 34.22 -6.68 0.17
C VAL A 156 35.68 -6.71 -0.26
N LYS A 157 36.59 -6.77 0.73
CA LYS A 157 38.02 -6.81 0.49
C LYS A 157 38.23 -8.08 -0.32
N GLY A 158 38.46 -7.91 -1.62
CA GLY A 158 38.41 -8.98 -2.60
C GLY A 158 39.18 -10.19 -2.10
N ASP A 159 38.49 -11.33 -2.09
CA ASP A 159 39.11 -12.64 -2.18
C ASP A 159 39.99 -12.65 -3.44
N SER A 160 41.22 -12.15 -3.27
CA SER A 160 42.31 -12.39 -4.19
C SER A 160 42.84 -13.77 -3.83
N HIS A 161 42.41 -14.77 -4.59
CA HIS A 161 43.08 -16.07 -4.66
C HIS A 161 43.56 -16.27 -6.09
#